data_AF-A0A1L9NRY1-F1
#
_entry.id   AF-A0A1L9NRY1-F1
#
_cell.length_a   1.000
_cell.length_b   1.000
_cell.length_c   1.000
_cell.angle_alpha   90.00
_cell.angle_beta   90.00
_cell.angle_gamma   90.00
#
_symmetry.space_group_name_H-M   'P 1'
#
loop_
_entity.id
_entity.type
_entity.pdbx_description
1 polymer ?
#
loop_
_entity_poly.entity_id
_entity_poly.type
_entity_poly.pdbx_seq_one_letter_code
_entity_poly.pdbx_strand_id
1 'polypeptide(L)'
;MGQAKQAAHGCCGHAHGPSIQEIATLTSARDAVALIASIAMRPCTGALFVLVIAARFDAFAVGCLAVITMGLGTAAFNLTVVTSGVAARRLAGLGARDHQAMQAISATLHVTGGVLIIAISIGMLLPYLD
;
A
#
# COMPACT_ATOMS: atom_id res chain seq x y z
N MET A 1 0.46 -24.26 -23.92
CA MET A 1 1.74 -23.75 -24.43
C MET A 1 2.02 -22.42 -23.75
N GLY A 2 3.13 -22.31 -23.03
CA GLY A 2 3.49 -21.09 -22.28
C GLY A 2 4.42 -21.36 -21.11
N GLN A 3 5.38 -22.26 -21.30
CA GLN A 3 6.44 -22.56 -20.35
C GLN A 3 7.44 -21.40 -20.41
N ALA A 4 7.37 -20.46 -19.46
CA ALA A 4 8.38 -19.41 -19.33
C ALA A 4 9.56 -19.94 -18.53
N LYS A 5 10.55 -20.39 -19.30
CA LYS A 5 11.90 -20.84 -18.94
C LYS A 5 12.58 -19.85 -18.00
N GLN A 6 12.72 -20.22 -16.72
CA GLN A 6 13.59 -19.55 -15.76
C GLN A 6 15.04 -19.74 -16.24
N ALA A 7 15.63 -18.70 -16.80
CA ALA A 7 17.04 -18.70 -17.15
C ALA A 7 17.86 -18.66 -15.85
N ALA A 8 18.38 -19.83 -15.47
CA ALA A 8 19.40 -19.96 -14.45
C ALA A 8 20.67 -19.24 -14.91
N HIS A 9 20.99 -18.13 -14.24
CA HIS A 9 22.34 -17.59 -14.19
C HIS A 9 22.72 -17.42 -12.71
N GLY A 10 23.86 -18.02 -12.34
CA GLY A 10 24.18 -18.42 -10.98
C GLY A 10 24.43 -17.28 -10.00
N CYS A 11 23.86 -17.42 -8.79
CA CYS A 11 24.61 -17.63 -7.54
C CYS A 11 23.67 -17.74 -6.31
N CYS A 12 22.36 -17.50 -6.46
CA CYS A 12 21.40 -17.62 -5.35
C CYS A 12 20.16 -18.39 -5.81
N GLY A 13 20.13 -19.71 -5.54
CA GLY A 13 19.03 -20.62 -5.87
C GLY A 13 17.84 -20.54 -4.91
N HIS A 14 17.36 -19.33 -4.60
CA HIS A 14 16.22 -19.15 -3.70
C HIS A 14 15.06 -18.45 -4.41
N ALA A 15 13.85 -18.96 -4.18
CA ALA A 15 12.63 -18.32 -4.61
C ALA A 15 12.52 -16.96 -3.90
N HIS A 16 12.58 -15.86 -4.64
CA HIS A 16 12.46 -14.50 -4.12
C HIS A 16 11.04 -14.14 -3.63
N GLY A 17 10.10 -15.07 -3.74
CA GLY A 17 8.76 -14.96 -3.21
C GLY A 17 7.96 -16.24 -3.51
N PRO A 18 6.94 -16.55 -2.71
CA PRO A 18 6.07 -17.69 -2.96
C PRO A 18 5.40 -17.56 -4.32
N SER A 19 5.32 -18.67 -5.06
CA SER A 19 4.59 -18.71 -6.34
C SER A 19 3.09 -18.48 -6.11
N ILE A 20 2.37 -17.95 -7.11
CA ILE A 20 0.92 -17.72 -7.02
C ILE A 20 0.16 -19.01 -6.67
N GLN A 21 0.65 -20.16 -7.14
CA GLN A 21 0.13 -21.48 -6.82
C GLN A 21 0.38 -21.87 -5.35
N GLU A 22 1.53 -21.56 -4.78
CA GLU A 22 1.78 -21.77 -3.35
C GLU A 22 0.89 -20.89 -2.49
N ILE A 23 0.64 -19.64 -2.89
CA ILE A 23 -0.29 -18.75 -2.17
C ILE A 23 -1.72 -19.33 -2.18
N ALA A 24 -2.15 -19.97 -3.26
CA ALA A 24 -3.43 -20.67 -3.32
C ALA A 24 -3.50 -21.90 -2.39
N THR A 25 -2.35 -22.48 -2.02
CA THR A 25 -2.27 -23.58 -1.04
C THR A 25 -2.09 -23.12 0.40
N LEU A 26 -1.68 -21.86 0.65
CA LEU A 26 -1.59 -21.23 1.99
C LEU A 26 -2.96 -20.91 2.62
N THR A 27 -3.98 -21.72 2.34
CA THR A 27 -5.36 -21.56 2.87
C THR A 27 -5.48 -21.96 4.35
N SER A 28 -4.42 -22.49 4.95
CA SER A 28 -4.37 -22.75 6.37
C SER A 28 -4.36 -21.41 7.13
N ALA A 29 -5.36 -21.19 7.99
CA ALA A 29 -5.47 -19.99 8.82
C ALA A 29 -4.18 -19.69 9.61
N ARG A 30 -3.40 -20.72 9.92
CA ARG A 30 -2.09 -20.61 10.58
C ARG A 30 -1.06 -19.86 9.74
N ASP A 31 -0.99 -20.15 8.44
CA ASP A 31 0.00 -19.55 7.55
C ASP A 31 -0.34 -18.09 7.26
N ALA A 32 -1.64 -17.79 7.11
CA ALA A 32 -2.13 -16.43 7.00
C ALA A 32 -1.81 -15.60 8.26
N VAL A 33 -2.04 -16.15 9.46
CA VAL A 33 -1.69 -15.47 10.73
C VAL A 33 -0.19 -15.27 10.85
N ALA A 34 0.62 -16.27 10.51
CA ALA A 34 2.09 -16.15 10.54
C ALA A 34 2.60 -15.05 9.60
N LEU A 35 2.04 -14.97 8.39
CA LEU A 35 2.36 -13.90 7.43
C LEU A 35 1.97 -12.52 7.97
N ILE A 36 0.74 -12.36 8.47
CA ILE A 36 0.27 -11.08 9.03
C ILE A 36 1.16 -10.67 10.22
N ALA A 37 1.47 -11.60 11.12
CA ALA A 37 2.35 -11.34 12.26
C ALA A 37 3.75 -10.91 11.81
N SER A 38 4.32 -11.54 10.78
CA SER A 38 5.63 -11.15 10.25
C SER A 38 5.67 -9.71 9.72
N ILE A 39 4.58 -9.26 9.08
CA ILE A 39 4.44 -7.90 8.57
C ILE A 39 4.21 -6.92 9.74
N ALA A 40 3.34 -7.28 10.68
CA ALA A 40 2.99 -6.46 11.83
C ALA A 40 4.17 -6.23 12.80
N MET A 41 5.12 -7.17 12.89
CA MET A 41 6.32 -7.02 13.70
C MET A 41 7.29 -5.95 13.19
N ARG A 42 7.12 -5.39 11.98
CA ARG A 42 7.89 -4.22 11.54
C ARG A 42 7.24 -2.95 12.09
N PRO A 43 7.76 -2.35 13.18
CA PRO A 43 7.29 -1.03 13.58
C PRO A 43 7.61 -0.05 12.45
N CYS A 44 6.61 0.72 12.00
CA CYS A 44 6.90 1.87 11.17
C CYS A 44 7.77 2.82 12.00
N THR A 45 8.87 3.30 11.46
CA THR A 45 9.81 4.20 12.15
C THR A 45 9.09 5.38 12.82
N GLY A 46 8.01 5.88 12.21
CA GLY A 46 7.13 6.90 12.80
C GLY A 46 6.48 6.52 14.14
N ALA A 47 6.06 5.26 14.35
CA ALA A 47 5.47 4.82 15.61
C ALA A 47 6.48 4.89 16.77
N LEU A 48 7.73 4.49 16.50
CA LEU A 48 8.81 4.58 17.48
C LEU A 48 9.11 6.04 17.83
N PHE A 49 9.17 6.92 16.82
CA PHE A 49 9.39 8.35 17.06
C PHE A 49 8.30 8.97 17.95
N VAL A 50 7.03 8.71 17.65
CA VAL A 50 5.90 9.21 18.46
C VAL A 50 6.01 8.74 19.91
N LEU A 51 6.29 7.46 20.13
CA LEU A 51 6.41 6.89 21.49
C LEU A 51 7.61 7.44 22.26
N VAL A 52 8.78 7.56 21.61
CA VAL A 52 9.99 8.10 22.24
C VAL A 52 9.78 9.56 22.63
N ILE A 53 9.19 10.37 21.74
CA ILE A 53 8.88 11.77 22.02
C ILE A 53 7.88 11.87 23.18
N ALA A 54 6.77 11.13 23.12
CA ALA A 54 5.76 11.13 24.18
C ALA A 54 6.33 10.70 25.55
N ALA A 55 7.24 9.72 25.56
CA ALA A 55 7.94 9.30 26.78
C ALA A 55 8.83 10.41 27.37
N ARG A 56 9.42 11.27 26.53
CA ARG A 56 10.21 12.42 27.00
C ARG A 56 9.36 13.53 27.62
N PHE A 57 8.10 13.63 27.22
CA PHE A 57 7.13 14.58 27.76
C PHE A 57 6.29 14.00 28.92
N ASP A 58 6.67 12.83 29.47
CA ASP A 58 5.93 12.09 30.50
C ASP A 58 4.47 11.74 30.08
N ALA A 59 4.18 11.77 28.78
CA ALA A 59 2.85 11.61 28.20
C ALA A 59 2.69 10.29 27.45
N PHE A 60 3.28 9.20 27.97
CA PHE A 60 3.35 7.91 27.28
C PHE A 60 1.98 7.36 26.87
N ALA A 61 0.96 7.50 27.74
CA ALA A 61 -0.40 7.05 27.44
C ALA A 61 -1.00 7.74 26.20
N VAL A 62 -0.75 9.03 26.04
CA VAL A 62 -1.18 9.81 24.86
C VAL A 62 -0.42 9.35 23.61
N GLY A 63 0.88 9.07 23.77
CA GLY A 63 1.70 8.48 22.71
C GLY A 63 1.16 7.12 22.22
N CYS A 64 0.77 6.24 23.14
CA CYS A 64 0.13 4.97 22.79
C CYS A 64 -1.18 5.18 22.02
N LEU A 65 -2.03 6.09 22.49
CA LEU A 65 -3.28 6.42 21.81
C LEU A 65 -3.03 6.95 20.39
N ALA A 66 -2.03 7.83 20.22
CA ALA A 66 -1.65 8.37 18.91
C ALA A 66 -1.16 7.29 17.94
N VAL A 67 -0.38 6.31 18.40
CA VAL A 67 0.07 5.20 17.54
C VAL A 67 -1.10 4.31 17.13
N ILE A 68 -2.03 4.03 18.04
CA ILE A 68 -3.23 3.24 17.74
C ILE A 68 -4.10 3.95 16.70
N THR A 69 -4.35 5.25 16.87
CA THR A 69 -5.15 6.03 15.90
C THR A 69 -4.46 6.12 14.54
N MET A 70 -3.13 6.29 14.51
CA MET A 70 -2.34 6.27 13.27
C MET A 70 -2.45 4.92 12.54
N GLY A 71 -2.33 3.80 13.27
CA GLY A 71 -2.48 2.46 12.70
C GLY A 71 -3.88 2.23 12.13
N LEU A 72 -4.91 2.65 12.88
CA LEU A 72 -6.30 2.54 12.44
C LEU A 72 -6.58 3.38 11.19
N GLY A 73 -6.06 4.61 11.13
CA GLY A 73 -6.18 5.48 9.96
C GLY A 73 -5.55 4.85 8.72
N THR A 74 -4.37 4.25 8.87
CA THR A 74 -3.68 3.55 7.77
C THR A 74 -4.49 2.35 7.26
N ALA A 75 -5.03 1.54 8.18
CA ALA A 75 -5.87 0.39 7.83
C ALA A 75 -7.15 0.81 7.10
N ALA A 76 -7.85 1.84 7.61
CA ALA A 76 -9.07 2.37 7.02
C ALA A 76 -8.82 2.96 5.62
N PHE A 77 -7.73 3.72 5.45
CA PHE A 77 -7.32 4.26 4.17
C PHE A 77 -7.05 3.15 3.15
N ASN A 78 -6.25 2.14 3.52
CA ASN A 78 -5.95 1.00 2.65
C ASN A 78 -7.22 0.25 2.24
N LEU A 79 -8.15 0.00 3.18
CA LEU A 79 -9.42 -0.65 2.88
C LEU A 79 -10.26 0.17 1.90
N THR A 80 -10.29 1.49 2.07
CA THR A 80 -10.99 2.41 1.18
C THR A 80 -10.43 2.36 -0.23
N VAL A 81 -9.09 2.36 -0.38
CA VAL A 81 -8.42 2.27 -1.70
C VAL A 81 -8.66 0.91 -2.36
N VAL A 82 -8.58 -0.19 -1.61
CA VAL A 82 -8.81 -1.54 -2.14
C VAL A 82 -10.26 -1.69 -2.62
N THR A 83 -11.22 -1.27 -1.80
CA THR A 83 -12.65 -1.38 -2.11
C THR A 83 -13.04 -0.49 -3.29
N SER A 84 -12.54 0.75 -3.36
CA SER A 84 -12.75 1.63 -4.52
C SER A 84 -12.17 1.06 -5.80
N GLY A 85 -10.98 0.44 -5.76
CA GLY A 85 -10.40 -0.26 -6.91
C GLY A 85 -11.26 -1.45 -7.38
N VAL A 86 -11.79 -2.26 -6.47
CA VAL A 86 -12.70 -3.38 -6.81
C VAL A 86 -14.02 -2.85 -7.38
N ALA A 87 -14.59 -1.82 -6.77
CA ALA A 87 -15.83 -1.18 -7.22
C ALA A 87 -15.67 -0.61 -8.64
N ALA A 88 -14.57 0.11 -8.90
CA ALA A 88 -14.24 0.63 -10.21
C ALA A 88 -14.14 -0.48 -11.27
N ARG A 89 -13.46 -1.59 -10.96
CA ARG A 89 -13.38 -2.76 -11.87
C ARG A 89 -14.74 -3.40 -12.13
N ARG A 90 -15.60 -3.51 -11.12
CA ARG A 90 -16.97 -4.03 -11.29
C ARG A 90 -17.83 -3.12 -12.16
N LEU A 91 -17.79 -1.81 -11.92
CA LEU A 91 -18.51 -0.82 -12.73
C LEU A 91 -18.00 -0.80 -14.18
N ALA A 92 -16.69 -0.91 -14.37
CA ALA A 92 -16.07 -1.05 -15.70
C ALA A 92 -16.57 -2.28 -16.46
N GLY A 93 -16.70 -3.43 -15.79
CA GLY A 93 -17.20 -4.66 -16.40
C GLY A 93 -18.68 -4.63 -16.77
N LEU A 94 -19.50 -3.85 -16.04
CA LEU A 94 -20.93 -3.68 -16.34
C LEU A 94 -21.19 -2.61 -17.42
N GLY A 95 -20.29 -1.62 -17.54
CA GLY A 95 -20.37 -0.52 -18.51
C GLY A 95 -19.53 -0.71 -19.78
N ALA A 96 -19.00 -1.91 -20.03
CA ALA A 96 -18.00 -2.23 -21.06
C ALA A 96 -18.52 -2.18 -22.53
N ARG A 97 -19.27 -1.14 -22.89
CA ARG A 97 -19.63 -0.84 -24.30
C ARG A 97 -18.72 0.21 -24.94
N ASP A 98 -17.90 0.92 -24.15
CA ASP A 98 -17.03 1.97 -24.66
C ASP A 98 -15.62 1.93 -24.03
N HIS A 99 -14.71 1.22 -24.71
CA HIS A 99 -13.30 1.12 -24.32
C HIS A 99 -12.55 2.45 -24.41
N GLN A 100 -13.01 3.40 -25.23
CA GLN A 100 -12.36 4.72 -25.36
C GLN A 100 -12.68 5.62 -24.17
N ALA A 101 -13.93 5.61 -23.68
CA ALA A 101 -14.31 6.35 -22.48
C ALA A 101 -13.52 5.91 -21.24
N MET A 102 -13.29 4.59 -21.08
CA MET A 102 -12.51 4.05 -19.96
C MET A 102 -11.03 4.50 -20.02
N GLN A 103 -10.43 4.51 -21.21
CA GLN A 103 -9.06 5.00 -21.40
C GLN A 103 -8.95 6.50 -21.09
N ALA A 104 -9.92 7.31 -21.55
CA ALA A 104 -9.95 8.75 -21.28
C ALA A 104 -10.09 9.07 -19.77
N ILE A 105 -10.91 8.32 -19.04
CA ILE A 105 -11.06 8.49 -17.57
C ILE A 105 -9.77 8.10 -16.85
N SER A 106 -9.12 7.01 -17.26
CA SER A 106 -7.86 6.58 -16.64
C SER A 106 -6.73 7.59 -16.89
N ALA A 107 -6.66 8.16 -18.09
CA ALA A 107 -5.67 9.16 -18.47
C ALA A 107 -5.90 10.47 -17.69
N THR A 108 -7.14 10.94 -17.60
CA THR A 108 -7.46 12.15 -16.83
C THR A 108 -7.15 11.98 -15.35
N LEU A 109 -7.52 10.85 -14.72
CA LEU A 109 -7.15 10.57 -13.33
C LEU A 109 -5.63 10.61 -13.09
N HIS A 110 -4.85 10.01 -13.99
CA HIS A 110 -3.39 9.98 -13.86
C HIS A 110 -2.78 11.38 -13.97
N VAL A 111 -3.24 12.18 -14.94
CA VAL A 111 -2.77 13.55 -15.14
C VAL A 111 -3.18 14.43 -13.96
N THR A 112 -4.43 14.36 -13.50
CA THR A 112 -4.89 15.13 -12.33
C THR A 112 -4.11 14.77 -11.07
N GLY A 113 -3.83 13.47 -10.85
CA GLY A 113 -3.00 13.02 -9.73
C GLY A 113 -1.58 13.59 -9.79
N GLY A 114 -0.94 13.53 -10.96
CA GLY A 114 0.40 14.10 -11.16
C GLY A 114 0.45 15.61 -10.95
N VAL A 115 -0.52 16.35 -11.51
CA VAL A 115 -0.63 17.81 -11.36
C VAL A 115 -0.83 18.20 -9.90
N LEU A 116 -1.68 17.47 -9.16
CA LEU A 116 -1.91 17.72 -7.74
C LEU A 116 -0.63 17.54 -6.92
N ILE A 117 0.14 16.47 -7.18
CA ILE A 117 1.41 16.21 -6.50
C ILE A 117 2.41 17.33 -6.79
N ILE A 118 2.53 17.77 -8.05
CA ILE A 118 3.41 18.87 -8.44
C ILE A 118 3.01 20.17 -7.72
N ALA A 119 1.72 20.48 -7.68
CA ALA A 119 1.21 21.70 -7.03
C ALA A 119 1.53 21.71 -5.53
N ILE A 120 1.30 20.60 -4.82
CA ILE A 120 1.63 20.47 -3.39
C ILE A 120 3.15 20.58 -3.19
N SER A 121 3.94 19.94 -4.04
CA SER A 121 5.40 19.97 -3.94
C SER A 121 5.96 21.37 -4.14
N ILE A 122 5.48 22.11 -5.15
CA ILE A 122 5.86 23.51 -5.38
C ILE A 122 5.40 24.38 -4.21
N GLY A 123 4.18 24.18 -3.70
CA GLY A 123 3.67 24.92 -2.56
C GLY A 123 4.49 24.71 -1.27
N MET A 124 5.04 23.52 -1.06
CA MET A 124 5.99 23.28 0.04
C MET A 124 7.38 23.84 -0.24
N LEU A 125 7.82 23.92 -1.50
CA LEU A 125 9.15 24.41 -1.87
C LEU A 125 9.26 25.94 -1.84
N LEU A 126 8.21 26.65 -2.29
CA LEU A 126 8.17 28.11 -2.37
C LEU A 126 8.56 28.82 -1.06
N PRO A 127 8.02 28.46 0.13
CA PRO A 127 8.40 29.09 1.39
C PRO A 127 9.82 28.77 1.88
N TYR A 128 10.55 27.87 1.23
CA TYR A 128 11.98 27.62 1.51
C TYR A 128 12.92 28.41 0.59
N LEU A 129 12.38 29.02 -0.48
CA LEU A 129 13.15 29.82 -1.44
C LEU A 129 13.10 31.33 -1.15
N ASP A 130 12.14 31.76 -0.32
CA ASP A 130 12.05 33.10 0.28
C ASP A 130 12.82 33.16 1.61
#